data_AF-A0A7W7GW64-F1
#
_entry.id   AF-A0A7W7GW64-F1
#
_cell.length_a   1.000
_cell.length_b   1.000
_cell.length_c   1.000
_cell.angle_alpha   90.00
_cell.angle_beta   90.00
_cell.angle_gamma   90.00
#
_symmetry.space_group_name_H-M   'P 1'
#
loop_
_entity.id
_entity.type
_entity.pdbx_description
1 polymer ?
#
loop_
_entity_poly.entity_id
_entity_poly.type
_entity_poly.pdbx_seq_one_letter_code
_entity_poly.pdbx_strand_id
1 'polypeptide(L)'
;MKGLWTPAWLARHLLALVLTGACLGLGWWQFSRATGGNSLSWGYMFEWPVFAGFVVFIWIREIQLHRRKLAPPEETAEEPAPARDPDAPVTLGRPVRVAVQPAAADAADPELDAYNDYLAWLAEHPGARPADYPGRPISK
;
A
#
# COMPACT_ATOMS: atom_id res chain seq x y z
N MET A 1 -32.92 -10.74 -19.18
CA MET A 1 -32.81 -9.55 -18.31
C MET A 1 -32.18 -9.90 -16.96
N LYS A 2 -30.89 -10.28 -16.90
CA LYS A 2 -30.21 -10.74 -15.66
C LYS A 2 -28.78 -10.21 -15.51
N GLY A 3 -28.48 -9.03 -16.07
CA GLY A 3 -27.10 -8.56 -16.22
C GLY A 3 -26.86 -7.10 -15.86
N LEU A 4 -27.74 -6.46 -15.09
CA LEU A 4 -27.62 -5.01 -14.90
C LEU A 4 -26.78 -4.60 -13.69
N TRP A 5 -26.70 -5.35 -12.60
CA TRP A 5 -25.82 -5.00 -11.48
C TRP A 5 -25.20 -6.26 -10.91
N THR A 6 -23.89 -6.43 -11.06
CA THR A 6 -23.17 -7.26 -10.11
C THR A 6 -23.41 -6.65 -8.73
N PRO A 7 -23.97 -7.37 -7.75
CA PRO A 7 -24.29 -6.82 -6.43
C PRO A 7 -23.05 -6.20 -5.76
N ALA A 8 -21.87 -6.72 -6.10
CA ALA A 8 -20.58 -6.17 -5.70
C ALA A 8 -20.32 -4.74 -6.23
N TRP A 9 -20.74 -4.42 -7.46
CA TRP A 9 -20.54 -3.08 -8.03
C TRP A 9 -21.44 -2.05 -7.38
N LEU A 10 -22.71 -2.41 -7.12
CA LEU A 10 -23.63 -1.56 -6.37
C LEU A 10 -23.15 -1.36 -4.93
N ALA A 11 -22.69 -2.42 -4.26
CA ALA A 11 -22.13 -2.34 -2.92
C ALA A 11 -20.97 -1.35 -2.85
N ARG A 12 -20.09 -1.32 -3.87
CA ARG A 12 -19.01 -0.33 -3.93
C ARG A 12 -19.50 1.11 -4.12
N HIS A 13 -20.55 1.34 -4.93
CA HIS A 13 -21.18 2.67 -5.06
C HIS A 13 -21.75 3.14 -3.72
N LEU A 14 -22.50 2.26 -3.06
CA LEU A 14 -23.07 2.54 -1.75
C LEU A 14 -21.99 2.82 -0.71
N LEU A 15 -20.92 2.01 -0.69
CA LEU A 15 -19.79 2.22 0.20
C LEU A 15 -19.14 3.60 -0.02
N ALA A 16 -18.85 3.97 -1.27
CA ALA A 16 -18.26 5.26 -1.60
C ALA A 16 -19.17 6.44 -1.18
N LEU A 17 -20.48 6.33 -1.42
CA LEU A 17 -21.47 7.32 -0.99
C LEU A 17 -21.54 7.44 0.53
N VAL A 18 -21.57 6.32 1.25
CA VAL A 18 -21.60 6.29 2.71
C VAL A 18 -20.34 6.91 3.31
N LEU A 19 -19.15 6.55 2.82
CA LEU A 19 -17.90 7.15 3.31
C LEU A 19 -17.85 8.65 3.06
N THR A 20 -18.27 9.08 1.86
CA THR A 20 -18.30 10.50 1.50
C THR A 20 -19.28 11.27 2.39
N GLY A 21 -20.50 10.75 2.56
CA GLY A 21 -21.51 11.34 3.43
C GLY A 21 -21.07 11.38 4.90
N ALA A 22 -20.43 10.33 5.39
CA ALA A 22 -19.88 10.29 6.75
C ALA A 22 -18.80 11.34 6.96
N CYS A 23 -17.85 11.50 6.02
CA CYS A 23 -16.81 12.53 6.11
C CYS A 23 -17.43 13.94 6.11
N LEU A 24 -18.37 14.22 5.21
CA LEU A 24 -19.03 15.53 5.15
C LEU A 24 -19.88 15.80 6.40
N GLY A 25 -20.56 14.78 6.93
CA GLY A 25 -21.32 14.88 8.17
C GLY A 25 -20.42 15.16 9.38
N LEU A 26 -19.27 14.50 9.47
CA LEU A 26 -18.25 14.78 10.49
C LEU A 26 -17.66 16.19 10.35
N GLY A 27 -17.38 16.63 9.13
CA GLY A 27 -16.95 18.01 8.85
C GLY A 27 -17.97 19.06 9.28
N TRP A 28 -19.25 18.82 8.99
CA TRP A 28 -20.37 19.68 9.40
C TRP A 28 -20.56 19.71 10.93
N TRP A 29 -20.42 18.55 11.58
CA TRP A 29 -20.46 18.47 13.02
C TRP A 29 -19.28 19.22 13.66
N GLN A 30 -18.09 19.13 13.07
CA GLN A 30 -16.92 19.90 13.51
C GLN A 30 -17.08 21.40 13.26
N PHE A 31 -17.74 21.83 12.18
CA PHE A 31 -18.11 23.23 11.98
C PHE A 31 -18.97 23.75 13.14
N SER A 32 -19.99 22.97 13.54
CA SER A 32 -20.85 23.31 14.68
C SER A 32 -20.09 23.39 16.02
N ARG A 33 -19.00 22.63 16.16
CA ARG A 33 -18.11 22.66 17.34
C ARG A 33 -17.08 23.79 17.27
N ALA A 34 -16.60 24.13 16.09
CA ALA A 34 -15.66 25.22 15.85
C ALA A 34 -16.27 26.59 16.15
N THR A 35 -17.53 26.80 15.74
CA THR A 35 -18.28 28.03 16.05
C THR A 35 -18.60 28.18 17.54
N GLY A 36 -18.57 27.08 18.30
CA GLY A 36 -18.66 27.05 19.76
C GLY A 36 -17.39 27.45 20.52
N GLY A 37 -16.33 27.91 19.82
CA GLY A 37 -15.11 28.46 20.42
C GLY A 37 -13.90 27.53 20.43
N ASN A 38 -13.98 26.35 19.82
CA ASN A 38 -12.83 25.44 19.71
C ASN A 38 -12.03 25.69 18.43
N SER A 39 -10.85 26.30 18.56
CA SER A 39 -9.96 26.60 17.43
C SER A 39 -9.39 25.36 16.73
N LEU A 40 -9.20 24.24 17.43
CA LEU A 40 -8.71 22.98 16.85
C LEU A 40 -9.70 22.35 15.86
N SER A 41 -11.01 22.55 16.06
CA SER A 41 -12.05 22.01 15.17
C SER A 41 -12.02 22.61 13.76
N TRP A 42 -11.36 23.76 13.55
CA TRP A 42 -11.19 24.35 12.23
C TRP A 42 -10.35 23.49 11.29
N GLY A 43 -9.26 22.89 11.79
CA GLY A 43 -8.41 22.00 10.99
C GLY A 43 -9.23 20.81 10.48
N TYR A 44 -9.96 20.15 11.39
CA TYR A 44 -10.80 19.02 11.06
C TYR A 44 -11.94 19.38 10.08
N MET A 45 -12.55 20.55 10.22
CA MET A 45 -13.59 21.02 9.29
C MET A 45 -13.11 21.04 7.84
N PHE A 46 -11.85 21.39 7.57
CA PHE A 46 -11.28 21.38 6.22
C PHE A 46 -10.68 20.02 5.83
N GLU A 47 -10.11 19.30 6.80
CA GLU A 47 -9.53 17.98 6.60
C GLU A 47 -10.57 16.94 6.14
N TRP A 48 -11.76 16.93 6.76
CA TRP A 48 -12.82 15.97 6.43
C TRP A 48 -13.32 16.08 4.97
N PRO A 49 -13.62 17.27 4.41
CA PRO A 49 -13.89 17.45 2.98
C PRO A 49 -12.76 17.01 2.06
N VAL A 50 -11.50 17.24 2.43
CA VAL A 50 -10.34 16.80 1.63
C VAL A 50 -10.31 15.27 1.57
N PHE A 51 -10.51 14.59 2.70
CA PHE A 51 -10.64 13.13 2.72
C PHE A 51 -11.84 12.62 1.91
N ALA A 52 -12.99 13.29 1.99
CA ALA A 52 -14.14 12.97 1.15
C ALA A 52 -13.79 13.05 -0.35
N GLY A 53 -13.13 14.13 -0.76
CA GLY A 53 -12.63 14.30 -2.13
C GLY A 53 -11.64 13.20 -2.53
N PHE A 54 -10.75 12.80 -1.63
CA PHE A 54 -9.78 11.72 -1.87
C PHE A 54 -10.47 10.36 -2.07
N VAL A 55 -11.48 10.04 -1.26
CA VAL A 55 -12.30 8.82 -1.43
C VAL A 55 -13.01 8.83 -2.78
N VAL A 56 -13.62 9.95 -3.16
CA VAL A 56 -14.27 10.11 -4.48
C VAL A 56 -13.26 9.97 -5.61
N PHE A 57 -12.04 10.49 -5.47
CA PHE A 57 -10.99 10.36 -6.47
C PHE A 57 -10.58 8.89 -6.69
N ILE A 58 -10.30 8.15 -5.61
CA ILE A 58 -9.99 6.71 -5.68
C ILE A 58 -11.16 5.97 -6.32
N TRP A 59 -12.39 6.33 -5.95
CA TRP A 59 -13.59 5.72 -6.48
C TRP A 59 -13.75 5.92 -8.00
N ILE A 60 -13.53 7.14 -8.50
CA ILE A 60 -13.53 7.44 -9.93
C ILE A 60 -12.45 6.63 -10.65
N ARG A 61 -11.23 6.55 -10.08
CA ARG A 61 -10.13 5.77 -10.64
C ARG A 61 -10.47 4.28 -10.73
N GLU A 62 -11.06 3.73 -9.69
CA GLU A 62 -11.52 2.34 -9.63
C GLU A 62 -12.57 2.07 -10.73
N ILE A 63 -13.57 2.96 -10.88
CA ILE A 63 -14.56 2.87 -11.97
C ILE A 63 -13.88 2.89 -13.34
N GLN A 64 -12.93 3.80 -13.58
CA GLN A 64 -12.20 3.88 -14.85
C GLN A 64 -11.43 2.58 -15.13
N LEU A 65 -10.78 2.00 -14.12
CA LEU A 65 -10.06 0.73 -14.25
C LEU A 65 -11.01 -0.44 -14.58
N HIS A 66 -12.16 -0.53 -13.90
CA HIS A 66 -13.16 -1.56 -14.23
C HIS A 66 -13.72 -1.39 -15.64
N ARG A 67 -13.98 -0.15 -16.08
CA ARG A 67 -14.43 0.13 -17.45
C ARG A 67 -13.41 -0.28 -18.51
N ARG A 68 -12.11 -0.02 -18.27
CA ARG A 68 -11.02 -0.45 -19.18
C ARG A 68 -10.89 -1.98 -19.28
N LYS A 69 -11.15 -2.71 -18.18
CA LYS A 69 -11.14 -4.18 -18.17
C LYS A 69 -12.32 -4.83 -18.89
N LEU A 70 -13.45 -4.12 -18.96
CA LEU A 70 -14.68 -4.57 -19.63
C LEU A 70 -14.74 -4.15 -21.11
N ALA A 71 -13.97 -3.14 -21.51
CA ALA A 71 -13.75 -2.86 -22.92
C ALA A 71 -13.00 -4.07 -23.54
N PRO A 72 -13.44 -4.58 -24.70
CA PRO A 72 -12.60 -5.48 -25.49
C PRO A 72 -11.23 -4.82 -25.65
N PRO A 73 -10.13 -5.58 -25.69
CA PRO A 73 -8.90 -5.03 -26.24
C PRO A 73 -9.31 -4.54 -27.63
N GLU A 74 -9.32 -3.22 -27.85
CA GLU A 74 -9.17 -2.77 -29.22
C GLU A 74 -7.86 -3.43 -29.66
N GLU A 75 -7.93 -4.24 -30.70
CA GLU A 75 -6.78 -4.58 -31.53
C GLU A 75 -6.21 -3.25 -32.03
N THR A 76 -5.49 -2.54 -31.16
CA THR A 76 -4.40 -1.72 -31.60
C THR A 76 -3.45 -2.73 -32.20
N ALA A 77 -3.48 -2.80 -33.53
CA ALA A 77 -2.61 -3.65 -34.32
C ALA A 77 -1.25 -3.70 -33.64
N GLU A 78 -0.83 -4.92 -33.31
CA GLU A 78 0.52 -5.20 -32.84
C GLU A 78 1.45 -4.91 -34.02
N GLU A 79 1.77 -3.63 -34.19
CA GLU A 79 2.82 -3.15 -35.05
C GLU A 79 4.13 -3.75 -34.48
N PRO A 80 4.98 -4.38 -35.31
CA PRO A 80 6.10 -5.15 -34.80
C PRO A 80 6.98 -4.25 -33.95
N ALA A 81 7.24 -4.68 -32.72
CA ALA A 81 8.05 -3.97 -31.76
C ALA A 81 9.34 -3.42 -32.42
N PRO A 82 9.53 -2.09 -32.52
CA PRO A 82 10.83 -1.57 -32.85
C PRO A 82 11.78 -1.90 -31.69
N ALA A 83 13.03 -2.20 -32.05
CA ALA A 83 14.10 -2.55 -31.13
C ALA A 83 14.11 -1.61 -29.90
N ARG A 84 14.18 -2.20 -28.70
CA ARG A 84 14.32 -1.46 -27.44
C ARG A 84 15.54 -0.55 -27.52
N ASP A 85 15.30 0.75 -27.49
CA ASP A 85 16.30 1.77 -27.20
C ASP A 85 16.55 1.78 -25.68
N PRO A 86 17.79 1.55 -25.20
CA PRO A 86 18.09 1.48 -23.77
C PRO A 86 17.89 2.82 -23.01
N ASP A 87 17.58 3.92 -23.69
CA ASP A 87 17.39 5.26 -23.08
C ASP A 87 15.93 5.74 -22.99
N ALA A 88 14.95 4.84 -23.17
CA ALA A 88 13.53 5.20 -23.08
C ALA A 88 13.04 5.37 -21.62
N PRO A 89 12.30 6.45 -21.28
CA PRO A 89 11.88 6.73 -19.91
C PRO A 89 10.89 5.72 -19.35
N VAL A 90 11.12 5.29 -18.11
CA VAL A 90 10.37 4.27 -17.38
C VAL A 90 8.90 4.70 -17.19
N THR A 91 7.97 3.97 -17.80
CA THR A 91 6.53 4.17 -17.58
C THR A 91 6.07 3.46 -16.32
N LEU A 92 5.60 4.23 -15.33
CA LEU A 92 5.09 3.80 -14.01
C LEU A 92 3.72 3.09 -14.10
N GLY A 93 3.61 2.04 -14.91
CA GLY A 93 2.37 1.29 -15.11
C GLY A 93 2.44 -0.19 -14.74
N ARG A 94 3.65 -0.73 -14.62
CA ARG A 94 3.87 -2.12 -14.23
C ARG A 94 4.45 -2.13 -12.81
N PRO A 95 3.85 -2.82 -11.83
CA PRO A 95 4.59 -3.14 -10.63
C PRO A 95 5.77 -4.00 -11.09
N VAL A 96 6.95 -3.41 -11.14
CA VAL A 96 8.20 -4.13 -11.30
C VAL A 96 8.28 -5.02 -10.08
N ARG A 97 7.92 -6.29 -10.23
CA ARG A 97 8.38 -7.31 -9.29
C ARG A 97 9.86 -7.40 -9.52
N VAL A 98 10.62 -6.63 -8.75
CA VAL A 98 12.03 -6.87 -8.56
C VAL A 98 12.08 -8.29 -7.99
N ALA A 99 12.52 -9.25 -8.80
CA ALA A 99 13.01 -10.48 -8.25
C ALA A 99 14.15 -10.05 -7.33
N VAL A 100 13.94 -10.14 -6.01
CA VAL A 100 15.04 -10.05 -5.07
C VAL A 100 15.89 -11.27 -5.40
N GLN A 101 16.90 -11.07 -6.23
CA GLN A 101 17.99 -12.01 -6.34
C GLN A 101 18.49 -12.14 -4.89
N PRO A 102 18.39 -13.31 -4.25
CA PRO A 102 19.09 -13.48 -2.99
C PRO A 102 20.53 -13.09 -3.29
N ALA A 103 21.03 -12.06 -2.61
CA ALA A 103 22.43 -11.69 -2.72
C ALA A 103 23.21 -12.99 -2.55
N ALA A 104 24.07 -13.30 -3.52
CA ALA A 104 24.89 -14.49 -3.47
C ALA A 104 25.49 -14.58 -2.05
N ALA A 105 25.34 -15.75 -1.43
CA ALA A 105 25.78 -16.03 -0.06
C ALA A 105 27.32 -16.12 0.02
N ASP A 106 28.01 -15.13 -0.55
CA ASP A 106 29.44 -15.12 -0.79
C ASP A 106 30.06 -13.83 -0.24
N ALA A 107 29.74 -13.58 1.03
CA ALA A 107 30.68 -13.06 2.01
C ALA A 107 30.15 -13.58 3.35
N ALA A 108 30.86 -14.52 3.97
CA ALA A 108 30.61 -14.88 5.36
C ALA A 108 30.89 -13.63 6.19
N ASP A 109 29.86 -12.81 6.38
CA ASP A 109 29.94 -11.63 7.22
C ASP A 109 30.11 -12.14 8.66
N PRO A 110 31.29 -11.94 9.28
CA PRO A 110 31.55 -12.48 10.60
C PRO A 110 30.59 -11.89 11.65
N GLU A 111 30.04 -10.70 11.41
CA GLU A 111 29.06 -10.08 12.29
C GLU A 111 27.68 -10.76 12.15
N LEU A 112 27.25 -11.04 10.92
CA LEU A 112 26.00 -11.76 10.67
C LEU A 112 26.02 -13.18 11.23
N ASP A 113 27.15 -13.88 11.07
CA ASP A 113 27.34 -15.21 11.64
C ASP A 113 27.29 -15.19 13.17
N ALA A 114 27.93 -14.21 13.82
CA ALA A 114 27.88 -14.05 15.27
C ALA A 114 26.46 -13.73 15.78
N TYR A 115 25.70 -12.95 15.01
CA TYR A 115 24.31 -12.62 15.32
C TYR A 115 23.39 -13.84 15.18
N ASN A 116 23.57 -14.64 14.12
CA ASN A 116 22.81 -15.87 13.92
C ASN A 116 23.08 -16.90 15.03
N ASP A 117 24.33 -17.04 15.47
CA ASP A 117 24.68 -17.88 16.63
C ASP A 117 24.00 -17.41 17.93
N TYR A 118 23.98 -16.09 18.17
CA TYR A 118 23.28 -15.51 19.32
C TYR A 118 21.77 -15.81 19.28
N LEU A 119 21.14 -15.66 18.11
CA LEU A 119 19.72 -15.98 17.95
C LEU A 119 19.43 -17.46 18.15
N ALA A 120 20.29 -18.35 17.66
CA ALA A 120 20.15 -19.79 17.87
C ALA A 120 20.23 -20.14 19.36
N TRP A 121 21.19 -19.57 20.07
CA TRP A 121 21.33 -19.77 21.51
C TRP A 121 20.12 -19.23 22.29
N LEU A 122 19.60 -18.06 21.92
CA LEU A 122 18.43 -17.46 22.57
C LEU A 122 17.16 -18.30 22.35
N ALA A 123 17.03 -18.93 21.17
CA ALA A 123 15.92 -19.82 20.87
C ALA A 123 15.92 -21.07 21.77
N GLU A 124 17.11 -21.59 22.11
CA GLU A 124 17.27 -22.70 23.06
C GLU A 124 17.06 -22.27 24.52
N HIS A 125 17.23 -20.97 24.82
CA HIS A 125 17.15 -20.41 26.17
C HIS A 125 16.10 -19.28 26.28
N PRO A 126 14.79 -19.59 26.23
CA PRO A 126 13.70 -18.61 26.12
C PRO A 126 13.52 -17.67 27.33
N GLY A 127 14.33 -17.82 28.39
CA GLY A 127 14.35 -16.94 29.57
C GLY A 127 15.71 -16.30 29.85
N ALA A 128 16.71 -16.53 28.99
CA ALA A 128 18.02 -15.93 29.14
C ALA A 128 18.01 -14.44 28.77
N ARG A 129 18.85 -13.66 29.45
CA ARG A 129 19.07 -12.25 29.12
C ARG A 129 20.21 -12.14 28.11
N PRO A 130 20.28 -11.05 27.33
CA PRO A 130 21.38 -10.83 26.40
C PRO A 130 22.78 -10.92 27.03
N ALA A 131 22.90 -10.57 28.33
CA ALA A 131 24.15 -10.63 29.08
C ALA A 131 24.59 -12.07 29.45
N ASP A 132 23.68 -13.05 29.38
CA ASP A 132 23.96 -14.44 29.73
C ASP A 132 24.56 -15.23 28.54
N TYR A 133 24.68 -14.59 27.37
CA TYR A 133 25.25 -15.20 26.17
C TYR A 133 26.76 -15.44 26.35
N PRO A 134 27.24 -16.69 26.24
CA PRO A 134 28.64 -17.04 26.51
C PRO A 134 29.63 -16.54 25.44
N GLY A 135 29.14 -15.98 24.32
CA GLY A 135 29.96 -15.64 23.16
C GLY A 135 30.39 -16.89 22.36
N ARG A 136 30.81 -16.68 21.11
CA ARG A 136 31.30 -17.77 20.25
C ARG A 136 32.63 -18.31 20.81
N PRO A 137 32.81 -19.64 20.97
CA PRO A 137 34.13 -20.20 21.24
C PRO A 137 35.03 -19.96 20.03
N ILE A 138 36.03 -19.08 20.19
CA ILE A 138 37.01 -18.80 19.14
C ILE A 138 37.97 -20.01 19.08
N SER A 139 37.71 -20.95 18.18
CA SER A 139 38.74 -21.94 17.82
C SER A 139 39.88 -21.22 17.11
N LYS A 140 41.08 -21.32 17.68
CA LYS A 140 42.34 -20.83 17.07
C LYS A 140 42.73 -21.66 15.86
#